data_AF-A0A7S3HHG1-F1
#
_entry.id   AF-A0A7S3HHG1-F1
#
_cell.length_a   1.000
_cell.length_b   1.000
_cell.length_c   1.000
_cell.angle_alpha   90.00
_cell.angle_beta   90.00
_cell.angle_gamma   90.00
#
_symmetry.space_group_name_H-M   'P 1'
#
loop_
_entity.id
_entity.type
_entity.pdbx_description
1 polymer ?
#
loop_
_entity_poly.entity_id
_entity_poly.type
_entity_poly.pdbx_seq_one_letter_code
_entity_poly.pdbx_strand_id
1 'polypeptide(L)'
;YDISMGIISLRLALFLSVLLALDVVLSQDVESIAKEVGATFCKYLAFKNQIPRKYFDLCGEPSCNWDDWNDASASKEVAKKERVVLSYGHNGFGNQLWEHSVAFMIAESLKAKLMIAIIPDELSPGGYIPPNSWQGMSAMERMLPKDFQYELLPVNSSVRKLCDEETFLIADRPIDWRDKNYTSNFKRNLVNLINDPKPRCIKLLGYFQNLPLCADDTKRLWTPKLFQNVTIRPGDNDISIYLRCLPRHYHFNGRHFYESILNHTHFDNVWLFQAPECPNKLNENPSKDGIVASVVRLLTENYGAKRWPGLNGTDGTAMLLHDLAGLAMSKKLILPVSSWAFWGGMFSNATEIHVNAPPHHSVMYGQNQYIYHNEKTKEFFGSYSAKENDIIYKTNLTNHHHNKLRSKAVMKTHSSGTASVNAYVEDKNKNNGTAHAAAATSSLAGTGTNKMAQASDTNHTRLPVVFVYTVVPAICPGGLPSYIRIALEQAIFTQPDCDVILVSNFAECAIVRDSVKSVANLKLIDSTTIVSNRTIYYKNVSSSLFMTDGGGELWMTSALRFFIMEDLMLHYNYTEMIHVE
;
A
#
# COMPACT_ATOMS: atom_id res chain seq x y z
N TYR A 1 5.82 -43.87 -43.32
CA TYR A 1 6.25 -42.87 -42.33
C TYR A 1 5.79 -41.45 -42.71
N ASP A 2 5.76 -41.06 -43.99
CA ASP A 2 5.34 -39.70 -44.41
C ASP A 2 3.88 -39.31 -44.14
N ILE A 3 2.92 -40.23 -44.23
CA ILE A 3 1.49 -39.91 -44.01
C ILE A 3 1.20 -39.62 -42.51
N SER A 4 1.96 -40.22 -41.61
CA SER A 4 1.83 -40.02 -40.16
C SER A 4 2.24 -38.61 -39.73
N MET A 5 3.35 -38.10 -40.29
CA MET A 5 3.86 -36.75 -39.99
C MET A 5 2.95 -35.63 -40.50
N GLY A 6 2.27 -35.85 -41.64
CA GLY A 6 1.29 -34.90 -42.18
C GLY A 6 0.04 -34.76 -41.30
N ILE A 7 -0.48 -35.88 -40.76
CA ILE A 7 -1.67 -35.87 -39.89
C ILE A 7 -1.34 -35.23 -38.54
N ILE A 8 -0.14 -35.46 -37.99
CA ILE A 8 0.29 -34.84 -36.73
C ILE A 8 0.45 -33.33 -36.91
N SER A 9 1.08 -32.87 -38.00
CA SER A 9 1.24 -31.44 -38.29
C SER A 9 -0.10 -30.73 -38.50
N LEU A 10 -1.06 -31.37 -39.19
CA LEU A 10 -2.38 -30.80 -39.41
C LEU A 10 -3.18 -30.70 -38.09
N ARG A 11 -3.09 -31.71 -37.22
CA ARG A 11 -3.73 -31.66 -35.89
C ARG A 11 -3.11 -30.60 -34.98
N LEU A 12 -1.78 -30.45 -35.02
CA LEU A 12 -1.10 -29.40 -34.25
C LEU A 12 -1.49 -28.01 -34.75
N ALA A 13 -1.53 -27.81 -36.07
CA ALA A 13 -1.95 -26.55 -36.66
C ALA A 13 -3.42 -26.22 -36.35
N LEU A 14 -4.32 -27.21 -36.41
CA LEU A 14 -5.72 -27.02 -36.05
C LEU A 14 -5.86 -26.68 -34.55
N PHE A 15 -5.10 -27.36 -33.69
CA PHE A 15 -5.10 -27.11 -32.25
C PHE A 15 -4.54 -25.73 -31.91
N LEU A 16 -3.45 -25.31 -32.55
CA LEU A 16 -2.91 -23.94 -32.42
C LEU A 16 -3.89 -22.88 -32.94
N SER A 17 -4.56 -23.14 -34.06
CA SER A 17 -5.54 -22.21 -34.64
C SER A 17 -6.76 -22.04 -33.74
N VAL A 18 -7.22 -23.13 -33.12
CA VAL A 18 -8.31 -23.12 -32.14
C VAL A 18 -7.87 -22.39 -30.86
N LEU A 19 -6.65 -22.63 -30.36
CA LEU A 19 -6.09 -21.90 -29.22
C LEU A 19 -5.94 -20.40 -29.50
N LEU A 20 -5.41 -20.03 -30.68
CA LEU A 20 -5.27 -18.63 -31.11
C LEU A 20 -6.62 -17.95 -31.32
N ALA A 21 -7.61 -18.66 -31.88
CA ALA A 21 -8.97 -18.13 -32.01
C ALA A 21 -9.67 -17.99 -30.64
N LEU A 22 -9.43 -18.91 -29.71
CA LEU A 22 -9.89 -18.81 -28.32
C LEU A 22 -9.25 -17.62 -27.61
N ASP A 23 -7.95 -17.38 -27.81
CA ASP A 23 -7.24 -16.22 -27.24
C ASP A 23 -7.75 -14.90 -27.83
N VAL A 24 -8.03 -14.85 -29.14
CA VAL A 24 -8.57 -13.66 -29.82
C VAL A 24 -10.02 -13.36 -29.39
N VAL A 25 -10.84 -14.40 -29.13
CA VAL A 25 -12.21 -14.21 -28.59
C VAL A 25 -12.20 -13.85 -27.10
N LEU A 26 -11.20 -14.32 -26.33
CA LEU A 26 -10.98 -13.93 -24.93
C LEU A 26 -10.25 -12.57 -24.78
N SER A 27 -9.65 -12.08 -25.85
CA SER A 27 -9.09 -10.73 -25.94
C SER A 27 -10.13 -9.71 -26.41
N GLN A 28 -11.43 -9.92 -26.16
CA GLN A 28 -12.39 -8.80 -26.25
C GLN A 28 -11.81 -7.63 -25.46
N ASP A 29 -11.74 -6.50 -26.14
CA ASP A 29 -10.92 -5.38 -25.74
C ASP A 29 -11.61 -4.63 -24.60
N VAL A 30 -11.30 -5.07 -23.37
CA VAL A 30 -11.73 -4.41 -22.14
C VAL A 30 -11.30 -2.95 -22.12
N GLU A 31 -10.34 -2.53 -22.95
CA GLU A 31 -9.99 -1.12 -23.11
C GLU A 31 -11.19 -0.27 -23.57
N SER A 32 -11.92 -0.72 -24.61
CA SER A 32 -13.11 -0.01 -25.10
C SER A 32 -14.18 0.14 -24.02
N ILE A 33 -14.37 -0.94 -23.26
CA ILE A 33 -15.33 -1.01 -22.15
C ILE A 33 -14.89 -0.14 -20.97
N ALA A 34 -13.61 -0.15 -20.63
CA ALA A 34 -13.06 0.65 -19.55
C ALA A 34 -13.26 2.16 -19.83
N LYS A 35 -13.15 2.57 -21.10
CA LYS A 35 -13.47 3.95 -21.52
C LYS A 35 -14.96 4.27 -21.42
N GLU A 36 -15.85 3.32 -21.71
CA GLU A 36 -17.31 3.50 -21.58
C GLU A 36 -17.78 3.58 -20.11
N VAL A 37 -17.16 2.80 -19.22
CA VAL A 37 -17.56 2.72 -17.80
C VAL A 37 -17.00 3.86 -16.96
N GLY A 38 -16.03 4.61 -17.49
CA GLY A 38 -15.48 5.79 -16.85
C GLY A 38 -14.08 5.61 -16.27
N ALA A 39 -13.42 6.75 -16.08
CA ALA A 39 -12.03 6.82 -15.65
C ALA A 39 -11.76 6.11 -14.31
N THR A 40 -12.64 6.24 -13.31
CA THR A 40 -12.47 5.58 -12.01
C THR A 40 -12.43 4.06 -12.15
N PHE A 41 -13.41 3.51 -12.87
CA PHE A 41 -13.50 2.06 -13.06
C PHE A 41 -12.37 1.54 -13.96
N CYS A 42 -12.01 2.30 -15.00
CA CYS A 42 -10.85 2.01 -15.84
C CYS A 42 -9.56 1.94 -15.00
N LYS A 43 -9.31 2.94 -14.14
CA LYS A 43 -8.16 2.96 -13.23
C LYS A 43 -8.18 1.77 -12.27
N TYR A 44 -9.36 1.36 -11.78
CA TYR A 44 -9.51 0.13 -10.98
C TYR A 44 -9.08 -1.12 -11.74
N LEU A 45 -9.57 -1.31 -12.97
CA LEU A 45 -9.20 -2.45 -13.80
C LEU A 45 -7.70 -2.48 -14.13
N ALA A 46 -7.10 -1.31 -14.39
CA ALA A 46 -5.65 -1.19 -14.62
C ALA A 46 -4.85 -1.51 -13.35
N PHE A 47 -5.29 -1.02 -12.20
CA PHE A 47 -4.67 -1.30 -10.90
C PHE A 47 -4.69 -2.80 -10.57
N LYS A 48 -5.80 -3.49 -10.91
CA LYS A 48 -5.96 -4.94 -10.74
C LYS A 48 -5.33 -5.80 -11.84
N ASN A 49 -4.57 -5.18 -12.75
CA ASN A 49 -3.97 -5.83 -13.91
C ASN A 49 -4.99 -6.59 -14.78
N GLN A 50 -6.27 -6.19 -14.75
CA GLN A 50 -7.31 -6.74 -15.62
C GLN A 50 -7.24 -6.12 -17.03
N ILE A 51 -6.63 -4.93 -17.11
CA ILE A 51 -6.10 -4.34 -18.33
C ILE A 51 -4.62 -3.99 -18.14
N PRO A 52 -3.82 -3.90 -19.21
CA PRO A 52 -2.41 -3.53 -19.10
C PRO A 52 -2.20 -2.20 -18.36
N ARG A 53 -1.24 -2.14 -17.44
CA ARG A 53 -0.95 -0.94 -16.63
C ARG A 53 -0.67 0.32 -17.45
N LYS A 54 -0.16 0.19 -18.68
CA LYS A 54 0.05 1.33 -19.60
C LYS A 54 -1.24 2.13 -19.87
N TYR A 55 -2.41 1.55 -19.60
CA TYR A 55 -3.70 2.22 -19.74
C TYR A 55 -4.09 3.05 -18.52
N PHE A 56 -3.40 2.95 -17.38
CA PHE A 56 -3.73 3.70 -16.18
C PHE A 56 -3.78 5.22 -16.45
N ASP A 57 -2.79 5.73 -17.18
CA ASP A 57 -2.72 7.14 -17.56
C ASP A 57 -3.66 7.50 -18.74
N LEU A 58 -4.16 6.49 -19.47
CA LEU A 58 -5.09 6.65 -20.59
C LEU A 58 -6.56 6.62 -20.15
N CYS A 59 -6.83 6.23 -18.91
CA CYS A 59 -8.18 6.21 -18.36
C CYS A 59 -8.78 7.61 -18.17
N GLY A 60 -7.97 8.66 -18.24
CA GLY A 60 -8.40 10.04 -17.94
C GLY A 60 -8.53 10.29 -16.44
N GLU A 61 -9.01 11.49 -16.07
CA GLU A 61 -9.34 11.79 -14.67
C GLU A 61 -10.74 11.28 -14.30
N PRO A 62 -10.98 10.84 -13.06
CA PRO A 62 -12.32 10.55 -12.56
C PRO A 62 -13.31 11.65 -12.92
N SER A 63 -14.53 11.28 -13.32
CA SER A 63 -15.61 12.26 -13.44
C SER A 63 -15.91 12.80 -12.04
N CYS A 64 -15.70 14.10 -11.87
CA CYS A 64 -15.96 14.81 -10.61
C CYS A 64 -16.99 15.92 -10.87
N ASN A 65 -18.24 15.53 -11.14
CA ASN A 65 -19.33 16.47 -11.41
C ASN A 65 -20.53 16.24 -10.47
N TRP A 66 -20.31 15.87 -9.20
CA TRP A 66 -21.41 15.51 -8.29
C TRP A 66 -21.98 16.71 -7.54
N ASP A 67 -23.08 17.29 -7.99
CA ASP A 67 -23.65 18.44 -7.28
C ASP A 67 -24.35 18.05 -5.98
N ASP A 68 -25.10 16.94 -5.99
CA ASP A 68 -25.74 16.38 -4.80
C ASP A 68 -26.16 14.90 -4.98
N TRP A 69 -26.90 14.37 -4.00
CA TRP A 69 -27.45 13.01 -4.07
C TRP A 69 -28.52 12.84 -5.16
N ASN A 70 -29.16 13.90 -5.65
CA ASN A 70 -30.20 13.77 -6.68
C ASN A 70 -29.63 13.34 -8.03
N ASP A 71 -28.37 13.68 -8.32
CA ASP A 71 -27.69 13.21 -9.53
C ASP A 71 -27.57 11.68 -9.59
N ALA A 72 -27.52 11.00 -8.43
CA ALA A 72 -27.43 9.55 -8.34
C ALA A 72 -28.79 8.84 -8.20
N SER A 73 -29.87 9.58 -7.91
CA SER A 73 -31.23 9.03 -7.82
C SER A 73 -31.99 9.13 -9.14
N ALA A 74 -31.73 10.18 -9.93
CA ALA A 74 -32.35 10.38 -11.23
C ALA A 74 -31.68 9.51 -12.29
N SER A 75 -32.37 8.47 -12.80
CA SER A 75 -31.99 7.90 -14.09
C SER A 75 -32.24 8.99 -15.13
N LYS A 76 -31.19 9.74 -15.49
CA LYS A 76 -31.28 10.77 -16.53
C LYS A 76 -31.58 10.05 -17.84
N GLU A 77 -32.85 10.11 -18.24
CA GLU A 77 -33.47 9.52 -19.44
C GLU A 77 -33.74 7.99 -19.40
N VAL A 78 -34.73 7.58 -20.21
CA VAL A 78 -34.98 6.19 -20.62
C VAL A 78 -33.81 5.73 -21.48
N ALA A 79 -32.64 5.57 -20.85
CA ALA A 79 -31.50 4.96 -21.49
C ALA A 79 -31.93 3.54 -21.89
N LYS A 80 -31.62 3.14 -23.13
CA LYS A 80 -31.92 1.79 -23.65
C LYS A 80 -31.33 0.65 -22.79
N LYS A 81 -30.43 0.98 -21.85
CA LYS A 81 -29.72 0.09 -20.94
C LYS A 81 -29.93 0.57 -19.50
N GLU A 82 -30.97 0.10 -18.82
CA GLU A 82 -31.12 0.37 -17.38
C GLU A 82 -29.94 -0.28 -16.61
N ARG A 83 -29.37 0.46 -15.67
CA ARG A 83 -28.24 0.01 -14.85
C ARG A 83 -28.50 0.38 -13.40
N VAL A 84 -28.21 -0.57 -12.52
CA VAL A 84 -28.21 -0.36 -11.08
C VAL A 84 -26.82 -0.69 -10.57
N VAL A 85 -26.23 0.15 -9.72
CA VAL A 85 -25.02 -0.16 -8.97
C VAL A 85 -25.45 -0.45 -7.54
N LEU A 86 -25.17 -1.66 -7.05
CA LEU A 86 -25.45 -2.08 -5.68
C LEU A 86 -24.13 -2.21 -4.91
N SER A 87 -23.96 -1.42 -3.87
CA SER A 87 -22.76 -1.40 -3.04
C SER A 87 -23.01 -2.04 -1.68
N TYR A 88 -22.20 -3.03 -1.31
CA TYR A 88 -22.37 -3.80 -0.08
C TYR A 88 -21.47 -3.30 1.03
N GLY A 89 -22.05 -2.66 2.05
CA GLY A 89 -21.27 -2.21 3.18
C GLY A 89 -20.71 -3.37 4.02
N HIS A 90 -19.40 -3.37 4.28
CA HIS A 90 -18.73 -4.35 5.15
C HIS A 90 -17.53 -3.76 5.89
N ASN A 91 -17.13 -4.46 6.96
CA ASN A 91 -15.89 -4.25 7.70
C ASN A 91 -15.71 -2.82 8.26
N GLY A 92 -16.79 -2.24 8.78
CA GLY A 92 -16.79 -0.97 9.49
C GLY A 92 -16.93 0.28 8.62
N PHE A 93 -17.36 1.35 9.26
CA PHE A 93 -17.80 2.59 8.62
C PHE A 93 -16.77 3.25 7.69
N GLY A 94 -15.49 3.29 8.08
CA GLY A 94 -14.43 3.89 7.25
C GLY A 94 -14.22 3.16 5.92
N ASN A 95 -14.40 1.84 5.88
CA ASN A 95 -14.32 1.06 4.64
C ASN A 95 -15.58 1.23 3.80
N GLN A 96 -16.74 1.29 4.44
CA GLN A 96 -18.01 1.56 3.77
C GLN A 96 -18.03 2.92 3.07
N LEU A 97 -17.46 3.97 3.68
CA LEU A 97 -17.32 5.28 3.02
C LEU A 97 -16.50 5.19 1.73
N TRP A 98 -15.42 4.39 1.72
CA TRP A 98 -14.62 4.14 0.51
C TRP A 98 -15.42 3.42 -0.56
N GLU A 99 -16.02 2.30 -0.19
CA GLU A 99 -16.80 1.49 -1.09
C GLU A 99 -17.98 2.27 -1.69
N HIS A 100 -18.76 2.99 -0.88
CA HIS A 100 -19.91 3.75 -1.35
C HIS A 100 -19.51 4.98 -2.17
N SER A 101 -18.40 5.64 -1.84
CA SER A 101 -17.88 6.76 -2.65
C SER A 101 -17.44 6.26 -4.03
N VAL A 102 -16.78 5.11 -4.10
CA VAL A 102 -16.38 4.49 -5.38
C VAL A 102 -17.59 4.02 -6.18
N ALA A 103 -18.56 3.39 -5.51
CA ALA A 103 -19.81 2.98 -6.12
C ALA A 103 -20.58 4.15 -6.72
N PHE A 104 -20.56 5.30 -6.04
CA PHE A 104 -21.16 6.54 -6.55
C PHE A 104 -20.49 7.00 -7.86
N MET A 105 -19.15 7.03 -7.94
CA MET A 105 -18.45 7.41 -9.18
C MET A 105 -18.76 6.48 -10.34
N ILE A 106 -18.84 5.17 -10.05
CA ILE A 106 -19.19 4.15 -11.05
C ILE A 106 -20.63 4.35 -11.52
N ALA A 107 -21.55 4.60 -10.58
CA ALA A 107 -22.95 4.84 -10.89
C ALA A 107 -23.13 6.08 -11.76
N GLU A 108 -22.48 7.19 -11.40
CA GLU A 108 -22.51 8.43 -12.18
C GLU A 108 -21.99 8.20 -13.61
N SER A 109 -20.80 7.59 -13.75
CA SER A 109 -20.23 7.38 -15.09
C SER A 109 -21.08 6.48 -15.98
N LEU A 110 -21.81 5.53 -15.38
CA LEU A 110 -22.72 4.65 -16.08
C LEU A 110 -24.13 5.22 -16.24
N LYS A 111 -24.41 6.42 -15.69
CA LYS A 111 -25.76 6.98 -15.52
C LYS A 111 -26.72 5.96 -14.89
N ALA A 112 -26.21 5.19 -13.94
CA ALA A 112 -26.90 4.11 -13.26
C ALA A 112 -27.52 4.61 -11.95
N LYS A 113 -28.58 3.93 -11.51
CA LYS A 113 -29.14 4.14 -10.17
C LYS A 113 -28.21 3.53 -9.12
N LEU A 114 -27.86 4.27 -8.07
CA LEU A 114 -27.11 3.74 -6.94
C LEU A 114 -28.04 3.19 -5.85
N MET A 115 -27.71 2.02 -5.33
CA MET A 115 -28.30 1.41 -4.15
C MET A 115 -27.19 0.96 -3.18
N ILE A 116 -27.46 1.05 -1.88
CA ILE A 116 -26.56 0.64 -0.81
C ILE A 116 -27.27 -0.42 0.02
N ALA A 117 -26.56 -1.51 0.31
CA ALA A 117 -27.06 -2.63 1.11
C ALA A 117 -26.01 -3.08 2.13
N ILE A 118 -26.44 -3.81 3.15
CA ILE A 118 -25.51 -4.58 3.98
C ILE A 118 -25.03 -5.83 3.22
N ILE A 119 -23.77 -6.21 3.42
CA ILE A 119 -23.26 -7.48 2.90
C ILE A 119 -24.12 -8.67 3.40
N PRO A 120 -24.58 -9.56 2.51
CA PRO A 120 -25.32 -10.74 2.94
C PRO A 120 -24.39 -11.83 3.51
N ASP A 121 -24.96 -12.77 4.26
CA ASP A 121 -24.19 -13.81 4.97
C ASP A 121 -23.38 -14.68 4.01
N GLU A 122 -23.94 -15.02 2.84
CA GLU A 122 -23.28 -15.85 1.82
C GLU A 122 -22.05 -15.19 1.18
N LEU A 123 -21.98 -13.85 1.20
CA LEU A 123 -20.81 -13.10 0.72
C LEU A 123 -19.83 -12.78 1.86
N SER A 124 -20.22 -13.01 3.11
CA SER A 124 -19.43 -12.70 4.29
C SER A 124 -18.34 -13.75 4.52
N PRO A 125 -17.08 -13.35 4.82
CA PRO A 125 -16.00 -14.31 5.08
C PRO A 125 -16.35 -15.26 6.24
N GLY A 126 -16.42 -16.56 5.96
CA GLY A 126 -16.79 -17.57 6.95
C GLY A 126 -18.28 -17.62 7.30
N GLY A 127 -19.15 -16.93 6.55
CA GLY A 127 -20.59 -16.91 6.79
C GLY A 127 -21.03 -16.01 7.95
N TYR A 128 -20.16 -15.11 8.41
CA TYR A 128 -20.46 -14.18 9.50
C TYR A 128 -20.18 -12.74 9.07
N ILE A 129 -21.13 -11.85 9.33
CA ILE A 129 -21.01 -10.41 9.07
C ILE A 129 -19.73 -9.88 9.75
N PRO A 130 -18.82 -9.21 9.02
CA PRO A 130 -17.59 -8.69 9.60
C PRO A 130 -17.85 -7.73 10.77
N PRO A 131 -16.96 -7.65 11.76
CA PRO A 131 -17.10 -6.73 12.89
C PRO A 131 -17.36 -5.29 12.45
N ASN A 132 -18.17 -4.57 13.22
CA ASN A 132 -18.55 -3.17 12.99
C ASN A 132 -19.33 -2.89 11.68
N SER A 133 -19.66 -3.89 10.86
CA SER A 133 -20.43 -3.67 9.62
C SER A 133 -21.82 -3.10 9.92
N TRP A 134 -22.52 -3.62 10.94
CA TRP A 134 -23.81 -3.11 11.37
C TRP A 134 -23.75 -1.65 11.83
N GLN A 135 -22.80 -1.31 12.71
CA GLN A 135 -22.64 0.06 13.19
C GLN A 135 -22.29 1.02 12.03
N GLY A 136 -21.50 0.57 11.08
CA GLY A 136 -21.23 1.31 9.84
C GLY A 136 -22.49 1.52 9.02
N MET A 137 -23.29 0.46 8.79
CA MET A 137 -24.51 0.56 8.00
C MET A 137 -25.53 1.47 8.67
N SER A 138 -25.70 1.36 9.99
CA SER A 138 -26.55 2.28 10.76
C SER A 138 -26.08 3.73 10.66
N ALA A 139 -24.77 3.98 10.55
CA ALA A 139 -24.24 5.33 10.31
C ALA A 139 -24.53 5.79 8.88
N MET A 140 -24.41 4.89 7.89
CA MET A 140 -24.78 5.16 6.49
C MET A 140 -26.26 5.47 6.34
N GLU A 141 -27.17 4.72 6.97
CA GLU A 141 -28.62 4.96 6.92
C GLU A 141 -29.00 6.35 7.42
N ARG A 142 -28.21 6.95 8.32
CA ARG A 142 -28.41 8.32 8.82
C ARG A 142 -27.86 9.37 7.88
N MET A 143 -26.79 9.05 7.15
CA MET A 143 -26.14 9.98 6.21
C MET A 143 -26.80 9.96 4.83
N LEU A 144 -27.41 8.84 4.44
CA LEU A 144 -28.00 8.63 3.13
C LEU A 144 -29.48 9.05 3.09
N PRO A 145 -29.97 9.59 1.95
CA PRO A 145 -31.40 9.64 1.69
C PRO A 145 -32.00 8.23 1.67
N LYS A 146 -33.25 8.08 2.13
CA LYS A 146 -33.92 6.78 2.27
C LYS A 146 -34.01 6.00 0.94
N ASP A 147 -34.12 6.70 -0.18
CA ASP A 147 -34.30 6.08 -1.51
C ASP A 147 -33.06 5.31 -2.01
N PHE A 148 -31.91 5.46 -1.34
CA PHE A 148 -30.68 4.73 -1.62
C PHE A 148 -30.58 3.41 -0.86
N GLN A 149 -31.44 3.17 0.14
CA GLN A 149 -31.36 1.98 0.99
C GLN A 149 -32.06 0.81 0.32
N TYR A 150 -31.30 -0.23 -0.03
CA TYR A 150 -31.79 -1.39 -0.76
C TYR A 150 -32.85 -2.17 0.03
N GLU A 151 -32.66 -2.28 1.34
CA GLU A 151 -33.51 -3.02 2.27
C GLU A 151 -34.92 -2.40 2.38
N LEU A 152 -35.05 -1.10 2.09
CA LEU A 152 -36.33 -0.39 2.08
C LEU A 152 -37.12 -0.58 0.78
N LEU A 153 -36.54 -1.21 -0.25
CA LEU A 153 -37.27 -1.49 -1.48
C LEU A 153 -38.39 -2.52 -1.23
N PRO A 154 -39.60 -2.30 -1.77
CA PRO A 154 -40.65 -3.31 -1.78
C PRO A 154 -40.16 -4.65 -2.33
N VAL A 155 -40.66 -5.75 -1.79
CA VAL A 155 -40.28 -7.11 -2.24
C VAL A 155 -40.54 -7.32 -3.74
N ASN A 156 -41.56 -6.66 -4.29
CA ASN A 156 -41.89 -6.69 -5.72
C ASN A 156 -41.19 -5.61 -6.56
N SER A 157 -40.20 -4.90 -6.02
CA SER A 157 -39.43 -3.89 -6.75
C SER A 157 -38.66 -4.54 -7.90
N SER A 158 -38.75 -3.96 -9.10
CA SER A 158 -37.98 -4.42 -10.27
C SER A 158 -36.48 -4.36 -10.03
N VAL A 159 -36.01 -3.32 -9.33
CA VAL A 159 -34.60 -3.16 -8.95
C VAL A 159 -34.14 -4.28 -8.02
N ARG A 160 -34.97 -4.64 -7.03
CA ARG A 160 -34.66 -5.71 -6.09
C ARG A 160 -34.57 -7.05 -6.81
N LYS A 161 -35.59 -7.38 -7.61
CA LYS A 161 -35.58 -8.60 -8.43
C LYS A 161 -34.36 -8.66 -9.34
N LEU A 162 -34.04 -7.57 -10.04
CA LEU A 162 -32.89 -7.48 -10.93
C LEU A 162 -31.57 -7.73 -10.20
N CYS A 163 -31.38 -7.13 -9.02
CA CYS A 163 -30.17 -7.31 -8.24
C CYS A 163 -30.10 -8.69 -7.56
N ASP A 164 -31.21 -9.26 -7.10
CA ASP A 164 -31.23 -10.59 -6.50
C ASP A 164 -30.90 -11.69 -7.55
N GLU A 165 -31.31 -11.50 -8.80
CA GLU A 165 -31.01 -12.42 -9.92
C GLU A 165 -29.56 -12.32 -10.44
N GLU A 166 -28.89 -11.18 -10.26
CA GLU A 166 -27.51 -11.01 -10.70
C GLU A 166 -26.53 -11.76 -9.77
N THR A 167 -25.67 -12.59 -10.35
CA THR A 167 -24.72 -13.41 -9.58
C THR A 167 -23.29 -12.89 -9.62
N PHE A 168 -22.94 -12.08 -10.62
CA PHE A 168 -21.58 -11.57 -10.73
C PHE A 168 -21.34 -10.37 -9.80
N LEU A 169 -20.22 -10.42 -9.09
CA LEU A 169 -19.79 -9.44 -8.09
C LEU A 169 -18.41 -8.89 -8.47
N ILE A 170 -18.26 -7.58 -8.45
CA ILE A 170 -16.96 -6.92 -8.56
C ILE A 170 -16.42 -6.72 -7.14
N ALA A 171 -15.45 -7.55 -6.78
CA ALA A 171 -14.95 -7.63 -5.43
C ALA A 171 -13.52 -7.07 -5.30
N ASP A 172 -13.27 -6.27 -4.28
CA ASP A 172 -11.94 -5.77 -3.92
C ASP A 172 -11.53 -6.21 -2.51
N ARG A 173 -11.58 -7.53 -2.26
CA ARG A 173 -11.00 -8.13 -1.06
C ARG A 173 -9.92 -9.15 -1.44
N PRO A 174 -8.84 -9.28 -0.66
CA PRO A 174 -7.78 -10.25 -0.96
C PRO A 174 -8.28 -11.70 -1.09
N ILE A 175 -9.34 -12.08 -0.37
CA ILE A 175 -9.89 -13.44 -0.42
C ILE A 175 -10.52 -13.75 -1.78
N ASP A 176 -11.23 -12.80 -2.40
CA ASP A 176 -11.87 -13.02 -3.70
C ASP A 176 -10.84 -13.11 -4.83
N TRP A 177 -9.81 -12.26 -4.81
CA TRP A 177 -8.73 -12.28 -5.80
C TRP A 177 -7.80 -13.50 -5.67
N ARG A 178 -7.82 -14.20 -4.53
CA ARG A 178 -7.11 -15.47 -4.36
C ARG A 178 -7.92 -16.65 -4.90
N ASP A 179 -9.22 -16.50 -5.11
CA ASP A 179 -10.02 -17.50 -5.78
C ASP A 179 -9.68 -17.50 -7.28
N LYS A 180 -9.16 -18.65 -7.74
CA LYS A 180 -8.81 -18.88 -9.15
C LYS A 180 -10.05 -18.83 -10.05
N ASN A 181 -11.20 -19.31 -9.58
CA ASN A 181 -12.44 -19.28 -10.36
C ASN A 181 -12.92 -17.85 -10.55
N TYR A 182 -12.86 -17.04 -9.50
CA TYR A 182 -13.17 -15.61 -9.59
C TYR A 182 -12.25 -14.92 -10.59
N THR A 183 -10.93 -15.02 -10.37
CA THR A 183 -9.92 -14.29 -11.15
C THR A 183 -9.90 -14.71 -12.62
N SER A 184 -10.03 -16.01 -12.92
CA SER A 184 -10.02 -16.51 -14.30
C SER A 184 -11.28 -16.12 -15.09
N ASN A 185 -12.43 -15.95 -14.42
CA ASN A 185 -13.68 -15.62 -15.09
C ASN A 185 -14.05 -14.13 -15.00
N PHE A 186 -13.36 -13.35 -14.17
CA PHE A 186 -13.67 -11.94 -13.90
C PHE A 186 -13.81 -11.13 -15.19
N LYS A 187 -12.79 -11.16 -16.06
CA LYS A 187 -12.77 -10.39 -17.31
C LYS A 187 -13.99 -10.70 -18.18
N ARG A 188 -14.25 -11.99 -18.43
CA ARG A 188 -15.38 -12.43 -19.27
C ARG A 188 -16.72 -12.02 -18.67
N ASN A 189 -16.91 -12.23 -17.37
CA ASN A 189 -18.17 -11.91 -16.69
C ASN A 189 -18.42 -10.39 -16.67
N LEU A 190 -17.37 -9.59 -16.46
CA LEU A 190 -17.44 -8.14 -16.50
C LEU A 190 -17.82 -7.62 -17.90
N VAL A 191 -17.19 -8.15 -18.94
CA VAL A 191 -17.51 -7.79 -20.34
C VAL A 191 -18.96 -8.14 -20.67
N ASN A 192 -19.42 -9.33 -20.27
CA ASN A 192 -20.80 -9.75 -20.44
C ASN A 192 -21.77 -8.84 -19.68
N LEU A 193 -21.45 -8.43 -18.46
CA LEU A 193 -22.28 -7.55 -17.66
C LEU A 193 -22.47 -6.17 -18.32
N ILE A 194 -21.38 -5.57 -18.83
CA ILE A 194 -21.41 -4.20 -19.33
C ILE A 194 -22.07 -4.13 -20.72
N ASN A 195 -21.76 -5.09 -21.60
CA ASN A 195 -22.25 -5.11 -22.97
C ASN A 195 -23.70 -5.59 -23.12
N ASP A 196 -24.28 -6.23 -22.09
CA ASP A 196 -25.65 -6.75 -22.16
C ASP A 196 -26.65 -5.60 -22.38
N PRO A 197 -27.45 -5.59 -23.46
CA PRO A 197 -28.44 -4.54 -23.67
C PRO A 197 -29.57 -4.56 -22.63
N LYS A 198 -29.79 -5.67 -21.92
CA LYS A 198 -30.83 -5.79 -20.89
C LYS A 198 -30.49 -4.97 -19.65
N PRO A 199 -31.48 -4.66 -18.79
CA PRO A 199 -31.23 -4.16 -17.45
C PRO A 199 -30.25 -5.06 -16.71
N ARG A 200 -29.26 -4.50 -16.02
CA ARG A 200 -28.27 -5.24 -15.22
C ARG A 200 -28.00 -4.56 -13.90
N CYS A 201 -27.72 -5.35 -12.87
CA CYS A 201 -27.24 -4.86 -11.58
C CYS A 201 -25.73 -5.08 -11.48
N ILE A 202 -24.99 -4.10 -10.99
CA ILE A 202 -23.54 -4.15 -10.85
C ILE A 202 -23.26 -4.16 -9.35
N LYS A 203 -22.92 -5.34 -8.83
CA LYS A 203 -22.64 -5.51 -7.41
C LYS A 203 -21.18 -5.18 -7.11
N LEU A 204 -20.95 -4.36 -6.09
CA LEU A 204 -19.63 -3.98 -5.59
C LEU A 204 -19.48 -4.49 -4.15
N LEU A 205 -18.27 -4.98 -3.84
CA LEU A 205 -17.90 -5.42 -2.48
C LEU A 205 -16.40 -5.31 -2.26
N GLY A 206 -15.91 -4.42 -1.40
CA GLY A 206 -14.46 -4.37 -1.19
C GLY A 206 -13.93 -3.16 -0.45
N TYR A 207 -12.61 -2.99 -0.46
CA TYR A 207 -11.99 -1.87 0.25
C TYR A 207 -11.85 -0.63 -0.63
N PHE A 208 -11.46 -0.81 -1.90
CA PHE A 208 -11.27 0.24 -2.90
C PHE A 208 -10.36 1.42 -2.49
N GLN A 209 -9.61 1.29 -1.39
CA GLN A 209 -8.75 2.33 -0.80
C GLN A 209 -7.60 2.79 -1.70
N ASN A 210 -7.30 2.03 -2.75
CA ASN A 210 -6.23 2.36 -3.71
C ASN A 210 -6.72 3.14 -4.93
N LEU A 211 -8.02 3.45 -5.01
CA LEU A 211 -8.58 4.22 -6.11
C LEU A 211 -8.53 5.72 -5.79
N PRO A 212 -8.21 6.57 -6.78
CA PRO A 212 -8.35 8.01 -6.61
C PRO A 212 -9.83 8.37 -6.42
N LEU A 213 -10.10 9.20 -5.43
CA LEU A 213 -11.43 9.78 -5.20
C LEU A 213 -11.49 11.20 -5.77
N CYS A 214 -12.70 11.62 -6.15
CA CYS A 214 -13.02 13.04 -6.34
C CYS A 214 -13.15 13.69 -4.95
N ALA A 215 -12.05 14.19 -4.39
CA ALA A 215 -12.00 14.67 -3.01
C ALA A 215 -13.08 15.72 -2.72
N ASP A 216 -13.22 16.74 -3.58
CA ASP A 216 -14.17 17.84 -3.37
C ASP A 216 -15.62 17.36 -3.44
N ASP A 217 -15.95 16.53 -4.42
CA ASP A 217 -17.28 15.95 -4.56
C ASP A 217 -17.63 15.03 -3.39
N THR A 218 -16.66 14.23 -2.97
CA THR A 218 -16.83 13.35 -1.81
C THR A 218 -17.09 14.17 -0.55
N LYS A 219 -16.38 15.30 -0.35
CA LYS A 219 -16.69 16.23 0.73
C LYS A 219 -18.11 16.81 0.58
N ARG A 220 -18.46 17.31 -0.59
CA ARG A 220 -19.78 17.91 -0.89
C ARG A 220 -20.93 16.94 -0.61
N LEU A 221 -20.75 15.66 -0.93
CA LEU A 221 -21.75 14.61 -0.76
C LEU A 221 -21.99 14.25 0.71
N TRP A 222 -20.91 14.05 1.48
CA TRP A 222 -21.00 13.47 2.82
C TRP A 222 -21.02 14.51 3.95
N THR A 223 -20.32 15.63 3.80
CA THR A 223 -20.15 16.60 4.90
C THR A 223 -21.43 17.31 5.34
N PRO A 224 -22.38 17.72 4.47
CA PRO A 224 -23.59 18.41 4.92
C PRO A 224 -24.42 17.55 5.88
N LYS A 225 -24.48 16.24 5.62
CA LYS A 225 -25.20 15.27 6.46
C LYS A 225 -24.43 14.92 7.72
N LEU A 226 -23.10 14.77 7.61
CA LEU A 226 -22.23 14.53 8.76
C LEU A 226 -22.31 15.67 9.79
N PHE A 227 -22.42 16.92 9.35
CA PHE A 227 -22.41 18.09 10.24
C PHE A 227 -23.80 18.57 10.66
N GLN A 228 -24.88 18.01 10.11
CA GLN A 228 -26.25 18.52 10.29
C GLN A 228 -26.66 18.70 11.76
N ASN A 229 -26.18 17.82 12.65
CA ASN A 229 -26.58 17.79 14.07
C ASN A 229 -25.44 18.07 15.04
N VAL A 230 -24.34 18.67 14.60
CA VAL A 230 -23.13 18.80 15.41
C VAL A 230 -22.94 20.25 15.86
N THR A 231 -22.98 20.45 17.18
CA THR A 231 -22.95 21.78 17.80
C THR A 231 -21.62 22.11 18.48
N ILE A 232 -20.77 21.11 18.70
CA ILE A 232 -19.47 21.25 19.38
C ILE A 232 -18.37 20.99 18.36
N ARG A 233 -17.35 21.86 18.34
CA ARG A 233 -16.14 21.70 17.53
C ARG A 233 -14.89 22.06 18.33
N PRO A 234 -13.73 21.47 18.01
CA PRO A 234 -12.45 21.95 18.54
C PRO A 234 -12.23 23.43 18.20
N GLY A 235 -11.49 24.14 19.06
CA GLY A 235 -11.04 25.50 18.80
C GLY A 235 -10.12 25.57 17.59
N ASP A 236 -10.01 26.74 16.97
CA ASP A 236 -9.25 26.90 15.72
C ASP A 236 -7.73 26.67 15.89
N ASN A 237 -7.23 26.78 17.13
CA ASN A 237 -5.84 26.50 17.49
C ASN A 237 -5.65 25.16 18.23
N ASP A 238 -6.72 24.39 18.46
CA ASP A 238 -6.62 23.08 19.09
C ASP A 238 -6.05 22.04 18.10
N ILE A 239 -5.36 21.03 18.64
CA ILE A 239 -4.95 19.84 17.89
C ILE A 239 -5.86 18.68 18.24
N SER A 240 -6.43 18.03 17.22
CA SER A 240 -7.18 16.79 17.39
C SER A 240 -6.34 15.60 16.94
N ILE A 241 -6.22 14.60 17.81
CA ILE A 241 -5.45 13.38 17.59
C ILE A 241 -6.41 12.20 17.59
N TYR A 242 -6.41 11.41 16.51
CA TYR A 242 -7.09 10.13 16.51
C TYR A 242 -6.14 9.00 16.91
N LEU A 243 -6.56 8.14 17.85
CA LEU A 243 -5.78 6.99 18.29
C LEU A 243 -6.53 5.69 17.97
N ARG A 244 -5.88 4.84 17.17
CA ARG A 244 -6.35 3.48 16.87
C ARG A 244 -5.50 2.46 17.62
N CYS A 245 -6.02 1.93 18.72
CA CYS A 245 -5.23 1.22 19.73
C CYS A 245 -5.07 -0.30 19.50
N LEU A 246 -4.94 -0.74 18.24
CA LEU A 246 -4.74 -2.14 17.85
C LEU A 246 -3.41 -2.35 17.09
N PRO A 247 -2.25 -2.24 17.76
CA PRO A 247 -0.93 -2.31 17.12
C PRO A 247 -0.61 -3.66 16.47
N ARG A 248 -1.36 -4.72 16.79
CA ARG A 248 -1.23 -6.04 16.14
C ARG A 248 -1.84 -6.09 14.74
N HIS A 249 -2.81 -5.22 14.46
CA HIS A 249 -3.56 -5.22 13.20
C HIS A 249 -3.23 -4.02 12.32
N TYR A 250 -2.76 -2.92 12.93
CA TYR A 250 -2.51 -1.66 12.25
C TYR A 250 -1.19 -1.07 12.72
N HIS A 251 -0.55 -0.31 11.83
CA HIS A 251 0.60 0.49 12.21
C HIS A 251 0.20 1.52 13.26
N PHE A 252 0.87 1.48 14.42
CA PHE A 252 0.66 2.41 15.53
C PHE A 252 1.92 3.25 15.69
N ASN A 253 1.78 4.56 15.51
CA ASN A 253 2.89 5.49 15.68
C ASN A 253 3.35 5.50 17.15
N GLY A 254 4.66 5.52 17.38
CA GLY A 254 5.25 5.51 18.72
C GLY A 254 5.24 6.89 19.40
N ARG A 255 5.76 6.93 20.64
CA ARG A 255 5.86 8.16 21.45
C ARG A 255 6.59 9.30 20.71
N HIS A 256 7.72 8.98 20.08
CA HIS A 256 8.55 9.96 19.39
C HIS A 256 7.81 10.64 18.23
N PHE A 257 6.90 9.95 17.54
CA PHE A 257 6.10 10.57 16.48
C PHE A 257 5.26 11.72 17.02
N TYR A 258 4.49 11.48 18.09
CA TYR A 258 3.62 12.50 18.69
C TYR A 258 4.41 13.62 19.37
N GLU A 259 5.46 13.26 20.11
CA GLU A 259 6.34 14.22 20.79
C GLU A 259 7.04 15.17 19.81
N SER A 260 7.56 14.64 18.70
CA SER A 260 8.20 15.45 17.65
C SER A 260 7.23 16.46 17.05
N ILE A 261 5.98 16.04 16.77
CA ILE A 261 4.95 16.93 16.23
C ILE A 261 4.57 18.00 17.24
N LEU A 262 4.16 17.59 18.45
CA LEU A 262 3.64 18.51 19.46
C LEU A 262 4.70 19.51 19.96
N ASN A 263 5.98 19.14 19.98
CA ASN A 263 7.05 20.07 20.36
C ASN A 263 7.32 21.17 19.33
N HIS A 264 6.86 21.01 18.08
CA HIS A 264 7.12 21.96 16.99
C HIS A 264 5.85 22.59 16.41
N THR A 265 4.68 22.24 16.93
CA THR A 265 3.39 22.83 16.51
C THR A 265 2.82 23.62 17.68
N HIS A 266 2.45 24.89 17.44
CA HIS A 266 1.75 25.70 18.45
C HIS A 266 0.28 25.28 18.57
N PHE A 267 -0.24 25.10 19.78
CA PHE A 267 -1.64 24.75 20.04
C PHE A 267 -2.13 25.24 21.40
N ASP A 268 -3.46 25.37 21.53
CA ASP A 268 -4.10 25.78 22.79
C ASP A 268 -4.53 24.56 23.63
N ASN A 269 -5.18 23.57 23.01
CA ASN A 269 -5.55 22.30 23.62
C ASN A 269 -5.23 21.11 22.71
N VAL A 270 -5.16 19.90 23.31
CA VAL A 270 -5.07 18.63 22.60
C VAL A 270 -6.31 17.78 22.89
N TRP A 271 -7.04 17.39 21.84
CA TRP A 271 -8.22 16.53 21.93
C TRP A 271 -7.92 15.11 21.43
N LEU A 272 -8.25 14.10 22.24
CA LEU A 272 -8.06 12.69 21.90
C LEU A 272 -9.37 12.07 21.44
N PHE A 273 -9.41 11.66 20.18
CA PHE A 273 -10.45 10.82 19.58
C PHE A 273 -9.95 9.37 19.65
N GLN A 274 -10.45 8.61 20.63
CA GLN A 274 -9.94 7.27 20.91
C GLN A 274 -10.90 6.20 20.39
N ALA A 275 -10.37 5.24 19.64
CA ALA A 275 -11.12 4.04 19.29
C ALA A 275 -11.53 3.24 20.55
N PRO A 276 -12.63 2.47 20.53
CA PRO A 276 -13.16 1.79 21.72
C PRO A 276 -12.16 0.83 22.40
N GLU A 277 -11.24 0.25 21.63
CA GLU A 277 -10.16 -0.62 22.12
C GLU A 277 -9.07 0.10 22.95
N CYS A 278 -9.06 1.43 22.97
CA CYS A 278 -8.02 2.19 23.66
C CYS A 278 -8.12 2.02 25.18
N PRO A 279 -6.98 2.00 25.89
CA PRO A 279 -6.99 1.88 27.35
C PRO A 279 -7.64 3.10 27.99
N ASN A 280 -8.71 2.87 28.75
CA ASN A 280 -9.37 3.90 29.56
C ASN A 280 -8.72 4.05 30.96
N LYS A 281 -7.84 3.12 31.33
CA LYS A 281 -7.07 3.12 32.58
C LYS A 281 -5.61 2.80 32.25
N LEU A 282 -4.70 3.61 32.78
CA LEU A 282 -3.26 3.40 32.65
C LEU A 282 -2.73 2.65 33.86
N ASN A 283 -1.56 2.01 33.74
CA ASN A 283 -0.93 1.35 34.88
C ASN A 283 -0.47 2.40 35.91
N GLU A 284 -0.42 2.07 37.19
CA GLU A 284 0.18 2.97 38.20
C GLU A 284 1.69 3.14 37.95
N ASN A 285 2.36 2.09 37.46
CA ASN A 285 3.78 2.12 37.11
C ASN A 285 3.96 2.32 35.58
N PRO A 286 4.45 3.49 35.12
CA PRO A 286 4.66 3.77 33.70
C PRO A 286 5.59 2.77 32.98
N SER A 287 6.50 2.10 33.69
CA SER A 287 7.40 1.12 33.06
C SER A 287 6.70 -0.17 32.62
N LYS A 288 5.47 -0.39 33.07
CA LYS A 288 4.61 -1.53 32.67
C LYS A 288 3.67 -1.19 31.51
N ASP A 289 3.67 0.05 31.04
CA ASP A 289 2.82 0.43 29.92
C ASP A 289 3.30 -0.23 28.62
N GLY A 290 2.37 -0.86 27.90
CA GLY A 290 2.61 -1.23 26.51
C GLY A 290 2.69 0.01 25.61
N ILE A 291 3.04 -0.18 24.33
CA ILE A 291 3.24 0.92 23.38
C ILE A 291 2.07 1.92 23.34
N VAL A 292 0.83 1.43 23.30
CA VAL A 292 -0.38 2.27 23.28
C VAL A 292 -0.54 3.06 24.58
N ALA A 293 -0.50 2.39 25.73
CA ALA A 293 -0.66 3.04 27.03
C ALA A 293 0.43 4.10 27.25
N SER A 294 1.65 3.83 26.79
CA SER A 294 2.77 4.77 26.86
C SER A 294 2.52 6.04 26.02
N VAL A 295 1.86 5.94 24.86
CA VAL A 295 1.47 7.10 24.04
C VAL A 295 0.30 7.85 24.66
N VAL A 296 -0.73 7.14 25.15
CA VAL A 296 -1.85 7.79 25.85
C VAL A 296 -1.33 8.56 27.05
N ARG A 297 -0.45 7.96 27.86
CA ARG A 297 0.20 8.64 28.99
C ARG A 297 0.94 9.89 28.58
N LEU A 298 1.80 9.79 27.56
CA LEU A 298 2.54 10.94 27.03
C LEU A 298 1.58 12.10 26.69
N LEU A 299 0.51 11.80 25.94
CA LEU A 299 -0.43 12.82 25.50
C LEU A 299 -1.18 13.44 26.69
N THR A 300 -1.66 12.63 27.64
CA THR A 300 -2.45 13.13 28.77
C THR A 300 -1.62 13.83 29.83
N GLU A 301 -0.47 13.26 30.22
CA GLU A 301 0.34 13.76 31.33
C GLU A 301 1.30 14.88 30.91
N ASN A 302 1.93 14.78 29.72
CA ASN A 302 2.93 15.76 29.28
C ASN A 302 2.31 16.90 28.46
N TYR A 303 1.27 16.61 27.68
CA TYR A 303 0.64 17.59 26.79
C TYR A 303 -0.77 18.00 27.22
N GLY A 304 -1.22 17.55 28.39
CA GLY A 304 -2.53 17.92 28.95
C GLY A 304 -3.72 17.50 28.08
N ALA A 305 -3.55 16.47 27.24
CA ALA A 305 -4.56 16.05 26.29
C ALA A 305 -5.82 15.53 27.00
N LYS A 306 -6.99 15.93 26.49
CA LYS A 306 -8.30 15.55 27.01
C LYS A 306 -9.02 14.68 26.01
N ARG A 307 -9.79 13.70 26.49
CA ARG A 307 -10.68 12.92 25.62
C ARG A 307 -11.73 13.86 25.02
N TRP A 308 -12.02 13.70 23.73
CA TRP A 308 -13.11 14.40 23.07
C TRP A 308 -14.43 14.15 23.82
N PRO A 309 -15.23 15.18 24.15
CA PRO A 309 -16.49 15.00 24.85
C PRO A 309 -17.41 14.08 24.03
N GLY A 310 -17.72 12.92 24.59
CA GLY A 310 -18.66 11.99 23.99
C GLY A 310 -20.06 12.58 23.94
N LEU A 311 -20.85 12.14 22.96
CA LEU A 311 -22.27 12.45 22.93
C LEU A 311 -22.99 11.77 24.10
N ASN A 312 -23.85 12.50 24.81
CA ASN A 312 -24.67 11.92 25.87
C ASN A 312 -25.61 10.85 25.28
N GLY A 313 -25.54 9.62 25.78
CA GLY A 313 -26.41 8.52 25.38
C GLY A 313 -25.67 7.20 25.19
N THR A 314 -26.40 6.18 24.76
CA THR A 314 -25.90 4.83 24.49
C THR A 314 -25.90 4.47 23.00
N ASP A 315 -26.31 5.41 22.15
CA ASP A 315 -26.35 5.22 20.70
C ASP A 315 -24.95 5.30 20.11
N GLY A 316 -24.28 4.15 20.01
CA GLY A 316 -22.93 4.03 19.46
C GLY A 316 -22.81 4.54 18.02
N THR A 317 -23.89 4.59 17.24
CA THR A 317 -23.88 5.14 15.88
C THR A 317 -23.83 6.66 15.92
N ALA A 318 -24.64 7.29 16.78
CA ALA A 318 -24.57 8.73 16.99
C ALA A 318 -23.21 9.17 17.51
N MET A 319 -22.62 8.40 18.44
CA MET A 319 -21.26 8.66 18.94
C MET A 319 -20.20 8.56 17.83
N LEU A 320 -20.28 7.54 16.96
CA LEU A 320 -19.36 7.38 15.84
C LEU A 320 -19.40 8.58 14.88
N LEU A 321 -20.60 9.04 14.52
CA LEU A 321 -20.79 10.21 13.65
C LEU A 321 -20.36 11.51 14.34
N HIS A 322 -20.65 11.65 15.63
CA HIS A 322 -20.21 12.78 16.46
C HIS A 322 -18.68 12.88 16.51
N ASP A 323 -17.99 11.76 16.73
CA ASP A 323 -16.53 11.71 16.77
C ASP A 323 -15.93 12.03 15.39
N LEU A 324 -16.48 11.48 14.30
CA LEU A 324 -15.99 11.77 12.95
C LEU A 324 -16.21 13.25 12.59
N ALA A 325 -17.37 13.80 12.95
CA ALA A 325 -17.67 15.20 12.70
C ALA A 325 -16.77 16.14 13.50
N GLY A 326 -16.58 15.87 14.80
CA GLY A 326 -15.65 16.62 15.64
C GLY A 326 -14.23 16.60 15.09
N LEU A 327 -13.76 15.44 14.64
CA LEU A 327 -12.46 15.29 14.01
C LEU A 327 -12.40 16.08 12.68
N ALA A 328 -13.39 15.93 11.80
CA ALA A 328 -13.43 16.64 10.52
C ALA A 328 -13.56 18.17 10.67
N MET A 329 -14.12 18.68 11.76
CA MET A 329 -14.17 20.13 12.01
C MET A 329 -12.88 20.71 12.61
N SER A 330 -11.87 19.88 12.87
CA SER A 330 -10.60 20.32 13.45
C SER A 330 -9.75 21.09 12.44
N LYS A 331 -9.01 22.11 12.92
CA LYS A 331 -8.07 22.87 12.08
C LYS A 331 -6.67 22.26 12.02
N LYS A 332 -6.28 21.53 13.06
CA LYS A 332 -5.01 20.81 13.13
C LYS A 332 -5.27 19.36 13.52
N LEU A 333 -4.75 18.44 12.73
CA LEU A 333 -5.02 17.00 12.84
C LEU A 333 -3.74 16.20 12.95
N ILE A 334 -3.72 15.19 13.83
CA ILE A 334 -2.71 14.13 13.81
C ILE A 334 -3.43 12.80 13.59
N LEU A 335 -3.20 12.19 12.42
CA LEU A 335 -3.96 11.03 11.96
C LEU A 335 -3.04 9.81 11.75
N PRO A 336 -3.35 8.65 12.35
CA PRO A 336 -2.66 7.40 12.10
C PRO A 336 -3.17 6.76 10.79
N VAL A 337 -2.54 5.67 10.38
CA VAL A 337 -3.02 4.85 9.27
C VAL A 337 -4.33 4.15 9.65
N SER A 338 -5.44 4.66 9.15
CA SER A 338 -6.76 4.08 9.36
C SER A 338 -7.71 4.58 8.28
N SER A 339 -8.56 3.70 7.74
CA SER A 339 -9.60 4.13 6.80
C SER A 339 -10.56 5.13 7.43
N TRP A 340 -10.89 4.97 8.72
CA TRP A 340 -11.72 5.93 9.43
C TRP A 340 -11.01 7.29 9.63
N ALA A 341 -9.72 7.27 9.99
CA ALA A 341 -8.95 8.50 10.19
C ALA A 341 -8.74 9.25 8.86
N PHE A 342 -8.53 8.52 7.77
CA PHE A 342 -8.46 9.08 6.42
C PHE A 342 -9.68 9.96 6.13
N TRP A 343 -10.88 9.49 6.46
CA TRP A 343 -12.11 10.26 6.27
C TRP A 343 -12.20 11.51 7.16
N GLY A 344 -11.68 11.44 8.38
CA GLY A 344 -11.52 12.63 9.23
C GLY A 344 -10.68 13.71 8.54
N GLY A 345 -9.54 13.32 7.95
CA GLY A 345 -8.70 14.23 7.17
C GLY A 345 -9.37 14.71 5.88
N MET A 346 -9.96 13.79 5.11
CA MET A 346 -10.62 14.06 3.84
C MET A 346 -11.78 15.05 4.02
N PHE A 347 -12.66 14.83 5.00
CA PHE A 347 -13.80 15.71 5.27
C PHE A 347 -13.41 17.03 5.92
N SER A 348 -12.18 17.14 6.43
CA SER A 348 -11.75 18.35 7.10
C SER A 348 -11.45 19.50 6.15
N ASN A 349 -11.58 20.70 6.72
CA ASN A 349 -10.98 21.93 6.21
C ASN A 349 -9.74 22.31 7.03
N ALA A 350 -9.03 21.30 7.55
CA ALA A 350 -7.84 21.48 8.36
C ALA A 350 -6.77 22.23 7.57
N THR A 351 -6.09 23.16 8.25
CA THR A 351 -4.95 23.88 7.69
C THR A 351 -3.66 23.07 7.82
N GLU A 352 -3.64 22.07 8.69
CA GLU A 352 -2.49 21.24 8.99
C GLU A 352 -2.92 19.82 9.38
N ILE A 353 -2.44 18.80 8.66
CA ILE A 353 -2.75 17.39 8.86
C ILE A 353 -1.45 16.59 8.89
N HIS A 354 -1.05 16.15 10.09
CA HIS A 354 0.13 15.33 10.29
C HIS A 354 -0.20 13.85 10.08
N VAL A 355 0.54 13.19 9.19
CA VAL A 355 0.39 11.76 8.87
C VAL A 355 1.75 11.07 8.77
N ASN A 356 1.78 9.75 8.90
CA ASN A 356 3.00 8.98 8.61
C ASN A 356 3.25 8.94 7.09
N ALA A 357 4.50 8.91 6.66
CA ALA A 357 4.87 8.87 5.26
C ALA A 357 4.50 7.52 4.59
N PRO A 358 4.42 7.45 3.25
CA PRO A 358 4.28 6.19 2.52
C PRO A 358 5.33 5.15 2.93
N PRO A 359 5.01 3.85 2.89
CA PRO A 359 3.79 3.26 2.35
C PRO A 359 2.61 3.28 3.33
N HIS A 360 2.76 3.87 4.51
CA HIS A 360 1.77 3.83 5.57
C HIS A 360 0.53 4.67 5.26
N HIS A 361 0.70 5.92 4.84
CA HIS A 361 -0.37 6.77 4.33
C HIS A 361 -0.13 7.10 2.86
N SER A 362 -1.17 7.04 2.03
CA SER A 362 -1.10 7.44 0.63
C SER A 362 -0.74 8.92 0.50
N VAL A 363 0.03 9.28 -0.52
CA VAL A 363 0.30 10.70 -0.82
C VAL A 363 -0.98 11.36 -1.31
N MET A 364 -1.36 12.44 -0.65
CA MET A 364 -2.46 13.32 -1.03
C MET A 364 -1.94 14.40 -1.99
N TYR A 365 -1.95 14.09 -3.28
CA TYR A 365 -1.47 14.99 -4.33
C TYR A 365 -2.24 16.32 -4.33
N GLY A 366 -1.51 17.43 -4.44
CA GLY A 366 -2.09 18.78 -4.50
C GLY A 366 -2.64 19.33 -3.17
N GLN A 367 -2.51 18.59 -2.07
CA GLN A 367 -3.06 18.96 -0.76
C GLN A 367 -1.93 19.41 0.18
N ASN A 368 -1.57 20.69 0.13
CA ASN A 368 -0.43 21.27 0.88
C ASN A 368 -0.61 21.24 2.40
N GLN A 369 -1.83 21.02 2.90
CA GLN A 369 -2.10 20.87 4.33
C GLN A 369 -1.57 19.54 4.90
N TYR A 370 -1.27 18.53 4.07
CA TYR A 370 -0.72 17.26 4.55
C TYR A 370 0.78 17.38 4.80
N ILE A 371 1.17 17.10 6.05
CA ILE A 371 2.54 17.10 6.54
C ILE A 371 2.92 15.67 6.90
N TYR A 372 3.93 15.15 6.21
CA TYR A 372 4.35 13.75 6.30
C TYR A 372 5.53 13.59 7.25
N HIS A 373 5.54 12.49 8.00
CA HIS A 373 6.62 12.16 8.93
C HIS A 373 7.04 10.71 8.73
N ASN A 374 8.34 10.46 8.60
CA ASN A 374 8.90 9.13 8.54
C ASN A 374 9.51 8.77 9.90
N GLU A 375 8.73 8.09 10.73
CA GLU A 375 9.15 7.72 12.09
C GLU A 375 10.41 6.82 12.08
N LYS A 376 10.55 5.94 11.07
CA LYS A 376 11.67 5.00 10.97
C LYS A 376 12.99 5.70 10.71
N THR A 377 13.01 6.68 9.80
CA THR A 377 14.22 7.45 9.45
C THR A 377 14.39 8.72 10.28
N LYS A 378 13.42 9.04 11.14
CA LYS A 378 13.35 10.28 11.93
C LYS A 378 13.36 11.55 11.08
N GLU A 379 12.80 11.48 9.88
CA GLU A 379 12.58 12.65 9.01
C GLU A 379 11.16 13.18 9.26
N PHE A 380 11.04 14.43 9.71
CA PHE A 380 9.75 15.02 10.11
C PHE A 380 9.44 16.27 9.28
N PHE A 381 8.16 16.64 9.25
CA PHE A 381 7.68 17.85 8.59
C PHE A 381 7.96 17.88 7.08
N GLY A 382 7.69 16.77 6.41
CA GLY A 382 7.77 16.64 4.96
C GLY A 382 6.54 17.15 4.24
N SER A 383 6.74 17.73 3.06
CA SER A 383 5.67 18.15 2.16
C SER A 383 5.86 17.50 0.80
N TYR A 384 4.77 17.05 0.17
CA TYR A 384 4.84 16.51 -1.19
C TYR A 384 5.23 17.62 -2.18
N SER A 385 6.20 17.32 -3.04
CA SER A 385 6.64 18.17 -4.14
C SER A 385 6.29 17.51 -5.46
N ALA A 386 5.33 18.09 -6.20
CA ALA A 386 4.99 17.63 -7.55
C ALA A 386 6.19 17.70 -8.50
N LYS A 387 7.11 18.66 -8.29
CA LYS A 387 8.32 18.82 -9.11
C LYS A 387 9.29 17.65 -8.95
N GLU A 388 9.54 17.22 -7.72
CA GLU A 388 10.45 16.09 -7.44
C GLU A 388 9.70 14.76 -7.46
N ASN A 389 8.36 14.80 -7.53
CA ASN A 389 7.46 13.67 -7.34
C ASN A 389 7.79 12.86 -6.07
N ASP A 390 8.13 13.56 -4.99
CA ASP A 390 8.58 12.97 -3.72
C ASP A 390 8.22 13.87 -2.53
N ILE A 391 8.33 13.32 -1.31
CA ILE A 391 8.18 14.07 -0.06
C ILE A 391 9.51 14.71 0.28
N ILE A 392 9.51 16.05 0.39
CA ILE A 392 10.69 16.81 0.78
C ILE A 392 10.57 17.18 2.26
N TYR A 393 11.48 16.64 3.08
CA TYR A 393 11.53 16.92 4.52
C TYR A 393 12.26 18.22 4.82
N LYS A 394 11.63 19.07 5.64
CA LYS A 394 12.19 20.36 6.06
C LYS A 394 13.20 20.21 7.19
N THR A 395 13.05 19.18 8.02
CA THR A 395 13.81 19.03 9.26
C THR A 395 14.35 17.62 9.37
N ASN A 396 15.68 17.48 9.30
CA ASN A 396 16.34 16.25 9.74
C ASN A 396 16.82 16.45 11.18
N LEU A 397 16.01 15.97 12.15
CA LEU A 397 16.31 16.11 13.58
C LEU A 397 17.55 15.31 14.01
N THR A 398 18.15 14.50 13.13
CA THR A 398 19.39 13.77 13.43
C THR A 398 20.65 14.62 13.31
N ASN A 399 20.62 15.77 12.64
CA ASN A 399 21.84 16.55 12.32
C ASN A 399 21.76 18.00 12.80
N HIS A 400 22.11 18.24 14.06
CA HIS A 400 22.75 19.51 14.44
C HIS A 400 24.22 19.59 13.95
N HIS A 401 24.76 18.50 13.38
CA HIS A 401 25.97 18.52 12.57
C HIS A 401 25.84 17.61 11.34
N HIS A 402 26.18 18.17 10.18
CA HIS A 402 26.35 17.57 8.85
C HIS A 402 25.16 17.45 7.87
N ASN A 403 25.28 18.24 6.80
CA ASN A 403 25.11 17.91 5.38
C ASN A 403 23.93 17.03 4.94
N LYS A 404 22.97 17.71 4.30
CA LYS A 404 22.20 17.36 3.08
C LYS A 404 22.48 15.96 2.49
N LEU A 405 21.98 14.92 3.14
CA LEU A 405 21.82 13.59 2.55
C LEU A 405 20.46 13.55 1.83
N ARG A 406 20.51 13.45 0.50
CA ARG A 406 19.35 13.17 -0.35
C ARG A 406 18.90 11.74 -0.09
N SER A 407 17.78 11.55 0.60
CA SER A 407 17.00 10.31 0.53
C SER A 407 16.35 10.25 -0.86
N LYS A 408 16.97 9.53 -1.81
CA LYS A 408 16.24 9.03 -2.98
C LYS A 408 15.49 7.78 -2.54
N ALA A 409 14.30 7.95 -1.99
CA ALA A 409 13.37 6.85 -1.88
C ALA A 409 12.88 6.50 -3.29
N VAL A 410 12.98 5.21 -3.65
CA VAL A 410 12.60 4.70 -4.96
C VAL A 410 11.07 4.68 -5.07
N MET A 411 10.46 5.77 -5.55
CA MET A 411 9.25 5.69 -6.37
C MET A 411 9.70 5.46 -7.82
N LYS A 412 9.81 4.20 -8.24
CA LYS A 412 9.93 3.86 -9.66
C LYS A 412 8.54 3.96 -10.30
N THR A 413 8.19 5.15 -10.78
CA THR A 413 7.45 5.26 -12.04
C THR A 413 8.48 5.35 -13.16
N HIS A 414 8.53 4.32 -14.01
CA HIS A 414 9.37 4.34 -15.21
C HIS A 414 8.75 5.29 -16.24
N SER A 415 9.28 6.49 -16.37
CA SER A 415 9.07 7.31 -17.57
C SER A 415 10.06 6.86 -18.65
N SER A 416 9.57 6.10 -19.63
CA SER A 416 10.23 5.97 -20.93
C SER A 416 9.47 6.84 -21.91
N GLY A 417 9.80 8.13 -21.92
CA GLY A 417 9.36 9.08 -22.94
C GLY A 417 10.56 9.48 -23.78
N THR A 418 10.55 9.05 -25.04
CA THR A 418 11.45 9.49 -26.11
C THR A 418 11.39 11.01 -26.27
N ALA A 419 12.47 11.71 -25.91
CA ALA A 419 12.66 13.11 -26.27
C ALA A 419 13.39 13.20 -27.62
N SER A 420 12.71 13.81 -28.59
CA SER A 420 13.28 14.20 -29.88
C SER A 420 14.38 15.23 -29.68
N VAL A 421 15.55 14.95 -30.26
CA VAL A 421 16.69 15.84 -30.38
C VAL A 421 16.31 17.04 -31.25
N ASN A 422 16.41 18.26 -30.70
CA ASN A 422 16.72 19.44 -31.50
C ASN A 422 17.94 20.12 -30.87
N ALA A 423 19.01 20.13 -31.64
CA ALA A 423 20.29 20.75 -31.34
C ALA A 423 20.18 22.27 -31.39
N TYR A 424 20.79 22.94 -30.42
CA TYR A 424 21.38 24.26 -30.63
C TYR A 424 22.71 24.35 -29.88
N VAL A 425 23.67 24.95 -30.55
CA VAL A 425 25.11 24.96 -30.33
C VAL A 425 25.55 26.26 -29.64
N GLU A 426 26.67 26.16 -28.91
CA GLU A 426 27.55 27.24 -28.39
C GLU A 426 26.99 28.11 -27.24
N ASP A 427 27.77 28.52 -26.23
CA ASP A 427 29.18 28.92 -26.31
C ASP A 427 29.95 28.76 -24.98
N LYS A 428 31.27 28.66 -25.11
CA LYS A 428 32.27 28.57 -24.05
C LYS A 428 32.40 29.91 -23.30
N ASN A 429 32.68 29.87 -22.00
CA ASN A 429 33.83 30.66 -21.51
C ASN A 429 34.43 30.19 -20.18
N LYS A 430 35.76 30.28 -20.17
CA LYS A 430 36.72 29.97 -19.11
C LYS A 430 36.60 30.93 -17.91
N ASN A 431 37.03 30.49 -16.73
CA ASN A 431 38.25 31.05 -16.11
C ASN A 431 38.75 30.29 -14.88
N ASN A 432 40.08 30.20 -14.84
CA ASN A 432 40.96 29.65 -13.82
C ASN A 432 40.99 30.51 -12.54
N GLY A 433 41.38 29.89 -11.43
CA GLY A 433 41.88 30.57 -10.23
C GLY A 433 42.60 29.61 -9.29
N THR A 434 43.93 29.56 -9.41
CA THR A 434 44.89 28.81 -8.59
C THR A 434 45.48 29.64 -7.46
N ALA A 435 46.00 28.92 -6.44
CA ALA A 435 47.08 29.29 -5.48
C ALA A 435 46.67 30.16 -4.26
N HIS A 436 47.27 30.12 -3.06
CA HIS A 436 48.51 29.58 -2.46
C HIS A 436 48.24 29.34 -0.95
N ALA A 437 48.69 28.25 -0.33
CA ALA A 437 49.90 28.10 0.52
C ALA A 437 50.05 29.09 1.71
N ALA A 438 50.14 28.55 2.94
CA ALA A 438 51.13 28.94 3.97
C ALA A 438 51.13 27.96 5.16
N ALA A 439 52.33 27.51 5.51
CA ALA A 439 52.67 26.69 6.66
C ALA A 439 52.93 27.55 7.90
N ALA A 440 52.78 26.98 9.10
CA ALA A 440 53.51 27.41 10.29
C ALA A 440 53.66 26.24 11.28
N THR A 441 54.91 25.88 11.49
CA THR A 441 55.47 24.97 12.50
C THR A 441 55.76 25.73 13.79
N SER A 442 55.49 25.13 14.96
CA SER A 442 56.34 25.31 16.15
C SER A 442 56.13 24.17 17.16
N SER A 443 57.26 23.68 17.64
CA SER A 443 57.51 22.49 18.47
C SER A 443 57.74 22.80 19.95
N LEU A 444 57.92 21.70 20.72
CA LEU A 444 58.36 21.52 22.13
C LEU A 444 57.26 21.58 23.20
N ALA A 445 57.25 20.75 24.26
CA ALA A 445 57.89 19.49 24.63
C ALA A 445 57.20 19.04 25.94
N GLY A 446 57.03 17.74 26.18
CA GLY A 446 56.45 17.25 27.44
C GLY A 446 56.27 15.74 27.52
N THR A 447 57.30 15.08 28.05
CA THR A 447 57.48 13.67 28.42
C THR A 447 56.31 12.95 29.10
N GLY A 448 56.14 11.65 28.80
CA GLY A 448 55.34 10.75 29.67
C GLY A 448 54.96 9.39 29.11
N THR A 449 55.95 8.51 28.90
CA THR A 449 55.94 7.05 29.13
C THR A 449 54.72 6.17 28.79
N ASN A 450 55.04 5.08 28.08
CA ASN A 450 54.39 3.77 28.04
C ASN A 450 53.06 3.65 27.29
N LYS A 451 53.12 3.07 26.08
CA LYS A 451 52.24 1.95 25.74
C LYS A 451 52.81 1.11 24.61
N MET A 452 52.84 -0.19 24.88
CA MET A 452 53.32 -1.28 24.05
C MET A 452 52.78 -1.19 22.63
N ALA A 453 53.67 -1.02 21.66
CA ALA A 453 53.44 -1.48 20.31
C ALA A 453 53.56 -3.01 20.34
N GLN A 454 52.43 -3.68 20.54
CA GLN A 454 52.26 -5.09 20.20
C GLN A 454 51.28 -5.09 19.02
N ALA A 455 51.84 -5.17 17.81
CA ALA A 455 51.11 -5.59 16.63
C ALA A 455 50.72 -7.05 16.86
N SER A 456 49.59 -7.23 17.54
CA SER A 456 48.87 -8.48 17.63
C SER A 456 48.14 -8.64 16.31
N ASP A 457 48.72 -9.42 15.42
CA ASP A 457 48.13 -9.94 14.19
C ASP A 457 47.02 -10.96 14.57
N THR A 458 46.04 -10.51 15.37
CA THR A 458 44.85 -11.30 15.68
C THR A 458 43.96 -11.23 14.46
N ASN A 459 44.15 -12.22 13.60
CA ASN A 459 43.25 -12.62 12.53
C ASN A 459 41.89 -12.99 13.15
N HIS A 460 41.17 -11.99 13.65
CA HIS A 460 39.82 -12.14 14.16
C HIS A 460 38.96 -12.53 12.97
N THR A 461 38.61 -13.81 12.90
CA THR A 461 37.67 -14.33 11.92
C THR A 461 36.34 -13.59 12.12
N ARG A 462 36.04 -12.67 11.20
CA ARG A 462 34.77 -11.94 11.18
C ARG A 462 33.62 -12.95 11.10
N LEU A 463 32.58 -12.72 11.88
CA LEU A 463 31.43 -13.63 11.92
C LEU A 463 30.70 -13.58 10.56
N PRO A 464 30.42 -14.73 9.90
CA PRO A 464 29.71 -14.74 8.64
C PRO A 464 28.20 -14.55 8.85
N VAL A 465 27.61 -13.55 8.18
CA VAL A 465 26.16 -13.35 8.06
C VAL A 465 25.76 -13.74 6.64
N VAL A 466 25.11 -14.89 6.51
CA VAL A 466 24.84 -15.54 5.21
C VAL A 466 23.39 -15.35 4.79
N PHE A 467 23.19 -14.81 3.59
CA PHE A 467 21.91 -14.76 2.89
C PHE A 467 21.93 -15.82 1.79
N VAL A 468 20.97 -16.75 1.82
CA VAL A 468 20.83 -17.79 0.78
C VAL A 468 19.63 -17.47 -0.10
N TYR A 469 19.86 -17.28 -1.40
CA TYR A 469 18.80 -17.00 -2.37
C TYR A 469 19.03 -17.80 -3.65
N THR A 470 18.20 -18.80 -3.91
CA THR A 470 18.30 -19.64 -5.12
C THR A 470 17.18 -19.29 -6.08
N VAL A 471 17.52 -19.14 -7.36
CA VAL A 471 16.57 -18.71 -8.39
C VAL A 471 16.42 -19.77 -9.46
N VAL A 472 15.21 -19.96 -9.94
CA VAL A 472 14.89 -20.91 -11.01
C VAL A 472 14.84 -20.16 -12.35
N PRO A 473 15.07 -20.83 -13.50
CA PRO A 473 15.16 -20.15 -14.79
C PRO A 473 13.98 -19.22 -15.10
N ALA A 474 12.76 -19.62 -14.71
CA ALA A 474 11.54 -18.82 -14.92
C ALA A 474 11.53 -17.48 -14.16
N ILE A 475 12.20 -17.40 -13.01
CA ILE A 475 12.24 -16.20 -12.14
C ILE A 475 13.52 -15.38 -12.36
N CYS A 476 14.54 -15.96 -13.00
CA CYS A 476 15.83 -15.30 -13.26
C CYS A 476 15.72 -13.89 -13.89
N PRO A 477 14.82 -13.63 -14.87
CA PRO A 477 14.65 -12.29 -15.43
C PRO A 477 14.30 -11.20 -14.39
N GLY A 478 13.71 -11.59 -13.24
CA GLY A 478 13.38 -10.68 -12.14
C GLY A 478 14.57 -10.27 -11.27
N GLY A 479 15.70 -10.97 -11.36
CA GLY A 479 16.89 -10.70 -10.55
C GLY A 479 16.69 -10.91 -9.05
N LEU A 480 17.46 -10.19 -8.23
CA LEU A 480 17.30 -10.20 -6.78
C LEU A 480 16.16 -9.26 -6.36
N PRO A 481 15.15 -9.72 -5.60
CA PRO A 481 14.12 -8.86 -5.04
C PRO A 481 14.70 -7.70 -4.23
N SER A 482 14.14 -6.51 -4.38
CA SER A 482 14.67 -5.28 -3.78
C SER A 482 14.76 -5.35 -2.25
N TYR A 483 13.84 -6.05 -1.59
CA TYR A 483 13.88 -6.20 -0.13
C TYR A 483 15.08 -7.01 0.36
N ILE A 484 15.53 -8.04 -0.38
CA ILE A 484 16.75 -8.80 -0.04
C ILE A 484 17.97 -7.91 -0.22
N ARG A 485 18.03 -7.14 -1.31
CA ARG A 485 19.13 -6.17 -1.52
C ARG A 485 19.21 -5.15 -0.38
N ILE A 486 18.08 -4.58 0.04
CA ILE A 486 18.03 -3.64 1.16
C ILE A 486 18.48 -4.31 2.46
N ALA A 487 18.10 -5.58 2.70
CA ALA A 487 18.54 -6.34 3.87
C ALA A 487 20.07 -6.58 3.87
N LEU A 488 20.66 -6.85 2.70
CA LEU A 488 22.12 -6.95 2.54
C LEU A 488 22.82 -5.63 2.87
N GLU A 489 22.34 -4.52 2.31
CA GLU A 489 22.87 -3.17 2.59
C GLU A 489 22.77 -2.83 4.09
N GLN A 490 21.63 -3.13 4.72
CA GLN A 490 21.40 -2.93 6.15
C GLN A 490 22.33 -3.80 7.00
N ALA A 491 22.53 -5.07 6.64
CA ALA A 491 23.43 -5.97 7.36
C ALA A 491 24.87 -5.46 7.31
N ILE A 492 25.34 -5.01 6.14
CA ILE A 492 26.69 -4.43 5.99
C ILE A 492 26.85 -3.17 6.83
N PHE A 493 25.81 -2.32 6.85
CA PHE A 493 25.82 -1.08 7.62
C PHE A 493 25.81 -1.32 9.14
N THR A 494 25.01 -2.28 9.61
CA THR A 494 24.76 -2.50 11.05
C THR A 494 25.70 -3.51 11.70
N GLN A 495 26.37 -4.35 10.92
CA GLN A 495 27.26 -5.42 11.41
C GLN A 495 28.70 -5.20 10.88
N PRO A 496 29.39 -4.12 11.28
CA PRO A 496 30.70 -3.77 10.75
C PRO A 496 31.80 -4.78 11.07
N ASP A 497 31.59 -5.66 12.05
CA ASP A 497 32.53 -6.72 12.44
C ASP A 497 32.21 -8.08 11.79
N CYS A 498 31.19 -8.13 10.92
CA CYS A 498 30.75 -9.35 10.23
C CYS A 498 31.10 -9.34 8.74
N ASP A 499 31.27 -10.53 8.18
CA ASP A 499 31.30 -10.74 6.74
C ASP A 499 29.88 -10.99 6.24
N VAL A 500 29.32 -10.07 5.46
CA VAL A 500 28.01 -10.28 4.83
C VAL A 500 28.20 -11.00 3.51
N ILE A 501 27.54 -12.15 3.37
CA ILE A 501 27.72 -13.09 2.27
C ILE A 501 26.37 -13.34 1.60
N LEU A 502 26.28 -13.19 0.29
CA LEU A 502 25.16 -13.67 -0.52
C LEU A 502 25.57 -14.94 -1.26
N VAL A 503 24.87 -16.03 -0.96
CA VAL A 503 25.00 -17.34 -1.62
C VAL A 503 23.84 -17.51 -2.60
N SER A 504 24.17 -17.68 -3.88
CA SER A 504 23.17 -17.84 -4.95
C SER A 504 23.75 -18.62 -6.13
N ASN A 505 22.90 -19.17 -6.99
CA ASN A 505 23.30 -19.92 -8.19
C ASN A 505 23.67 -18.97 -9.35
N PHE A 506 24.69 -18.12 -9.16
CA PHE A 506 25.04 -17.06 -10.10
C PHE A 506 25.41 -17.56 -11.50
N ALA A 507 26.02 -18.75 -11.61
CA ALA A 507 26.32 -19.38 -12.89
C ALA A 507 25.05 -19.72 -13.69
N GLU A 508 23.95 -19.99 -13.01
CA GLU A 508 22.65 -20.28 -13.64
C GLU A 508 21.82 -19.01 -13.83
N CYS A 509 22.02 -17.97 -13.01
CA CYS A 509 21.34 -16.70 -13.14
C CYS A 509 22.24 -15.48 -12.87
N ALA A 510 22.90 -14.99 -13.93
CA ALA A 510 23.80 -13.83 -13.85
C ALA A 510 23.09 -12.52 -13.41
N ILE A 511 21.78 -12.39 -13.66
CA ILE A 511 20.99 -11.19 -13.31
C ILE A 511 20.96 -10.96 -11.79
N VAL A 512 20.98 -12.03 -10.98
CA VAL A 512 21.06 -11.91 -9.51
C VAL A 512 22.38 -11.27 -9.10
N ARG A 513 23.50 -11.67 -9.74
CA ARG A 513 24.82 -11.06 -9.53
C ARG A 513 24.79 -9.58 -9.90
N ASP A 514 24.21 -9.25 -11.05
CA ASP A 514 24.09 -7.88 -11.53
C ASP A 514 23.28 -6.98 -10.59
N SER A 515 22.25 -7.55 -9.95
CA SER A 515 21.35 -6.85 -9.02
C SER A 515 22.06 -6.35 -7.75
N VAL A 516 23.23 -6.91 -7.41
CA VAL A 516 24.00 -6.56 -6.21
C VAL A 516 25.39 -6.01 -6.50
N LYS A 517 25.76 -5.79 -7.77
CA LYS A 517 27.07 -5.23 -8.16
C LYS A 517 27.40 -3.89 -7.47
N SER A 518 26.38 -3.12 -7.10
CA SER A 518 26.54 -1.83 -6.42
C SER A 518 26.65 -1.92 -4.90
N VAL A 519 26.47 -3.09 -4.29
CA VAL A 519 26.51 -3.28 -2.84
C VAL A 519 27.96 -3.45 -2.41
N ALA A 520 28.57 -2.36 -1.92
CA ALA A 520 29.96 -2.37 -1.46
C ALA A 520 30.16 -3.33 -0.29
N ASN A 521 31.31 -4.02 -0.24
CA ASN A 521 31.71 -4.98 0.82
C ASN A 521 30.85 -6.25 0.92
N LEU A 522 29.96 -6.53 -0.03
CA LEU A 522 29.23 -7.79 -0.11
C LEU A 522 30.11 -8.90 -0.68
N LYS A 523 30.25 -10.03 0.03
CA LYS A 523 30.89 -11.24 -0.51
C LYS A 523 29.86 -12.06 -1.28
N LEU A 524 30.25 -12.58 -2.45
CA LEU A 524 29.38 -13.41 -3.30
C LEU A 524 29.95 -14.82 -3.40
N ILE A 525 29.11 -15.82 -3.13
CA ILE A 525 29.46 -17.24 -3.29
C ILE A 525 28.49 -17.86 -4.28
N ASP A 526 29.02 -18.47 -5.33
CA ASP A 526 28.21 -19.22 -6.28
C ASP A 526 27.86 -20.59 -5.71
N SER A 527 26.58 -20.82 -5.43
CA SER A 527 26.15 -22.10 -4.86
C SER A 527 26.51 -23.26 -5.78
N THR A 528 26.55 -23.05 -7.10
CA THR A 528 26.87 -24.11 -8.06
C THR A 528 28.30 -24.66 -7.93
N THR A 529 29.20 -23.92 -7.27
CA THR A 529 30.59 -24.36 -7.04
C THR A 529 30.80 -25.08 -5.71
N ILE A 530 29.82 -25.06 -4.81
CA ILE A 530 29.92 -25.65 -3.46
C ILE A 530 28.94 -26.80 -3.23
N VAL A 531 27.89 -26.93 -4.04
CA VAL A 531 26.85 -27.94 -3.84
C VAL A 531 27.37 -29.36 -4.01
N SER A 532 26.93 -30.27 -3.14
CA SER A 532 27.27 -31.69 -3.19
C SER A 532 26.43 -32.45 -4.23
N ASN A 533 26.88 -33.67 -4.56
CA ASN A 533 26.11 -34.59 -5.42
C ASN A 533 24.70 -34.87 -4.86
N ARG A 534 24.54 -34.85 -3.53
CA ARG A 534 23.24 -35.03 -2.86
C ARG A 534 22.29 -33.88 -3.19
N THR A 535 22.78 -32.65 -3.13
CA THR A 535 22.01 -31.44 -3.45
C THR A 535 21.65 -31.36 -4.93
N ILE A 536 22.58 -31.72 -5.82
CA ILE A 536 22.33 -31.83 -7.26
C ILE A 536 21.26 -32.88 -7.54
N TYR A 537 21.37 -34.07 -6.91
CA TYR A 537 20.37 -35.12 -7.04
C TYR A 537 18.99 -34.66 -6.55
N TYR A 538 18.91 -34.02 -5.37
CA TYR A 538 17.67 -33.47 -4.84
C TYR A 538 17.03 -32.49 -5.82
N LYS A 539 17.80 -31.50 -6.32
CA LYS A 539 17.32 -30.51 -7.30
C LYS A 539 16.74 -31.19 -8.55
N ASN A 540 17.48 -32.13 -9.13
CA ASN A 540 17.06 -32.80 -10.37
C ASN A 540 15.79 -33.63 -10.19
N VAL A 541 15.69 -34.39 -9.10
CA VAL A 541 14.51 -35.23 -8.83
C VAL A 541 13.30 -34.37 -8.48
N SER A 542 13.47 -33.39 -7.58
CA SER A 542 12.37 -32.53 -7.12
C SER A 542 11.85 -31.61 -8.23
N SER A 543 12.69 -31.16 -9.16
CA SER A 543 12.26 -30.36 -10.32
C SER A 543 11.15 -31.08 -11.08
N SER A 544 11.29 -32.40 -11.32
CA SER A 544 10.27 -33.18 -12.04
C SER A 544 8.97 -33.38 -11.25
N LEU A 545 9.04 -33.43 -9.92
CA LEU A 545 7.88 -33.58 -9.03
C LEU A 545 7.06 -32.28 -8.90
N PHE A 546 7.71 -31.12 -8.97
CA PHE A 546 7.07 -29.82 -8.74
C PHE A 546 6.86 -28.99 -10.02
N MET A 547 7.03 -29.58 -11.21
CA MET A 547 6.81 -28.90 -12.50
C MET A 547 5.42 -28.28 -12.64
N THR A 548 4.40 -28.85 -11.98
CA THR A 548 3.00 -28.42 -12.10
C THR A 548 2.62 -27.24 -11.20
N ASP A 549 3.52 -26.74 -10.34
CA ASP A 549 3.23 -25.64 -9.41
C ASP A 549 3.31 -24.26 -10.10
N GLY A 550 2.68 -24.13 -11.27
CA GLY A 550 2.49 -22.86 -11.98
C GLY A 550 3.78 -22.13 -12.39
N GLY A 551 4.89 -22.85 -12.60
CA GLY A 551 6.19 -22.27 -12.95
C GLY A 551 6.96 -21.67 -11.76
N GLY A 552 6.48 -21.89 -10.53
CA GLY A 552 6.97 -21.22 -9.34
C GLY A 552 7.94 -21.99 -8.46
N GLU A 553 8.17 -23.30 -8.68
CA GLU A 553 9.16 -24.18 -8.01
C GLU A 553 9.41 -23.86 -6.50
N LEU A 554 8.36 -23.38 -5.80
CA LEU A 554 8.53 -22.66 -4.54
C LEU A 554 8.91 -23.65 -3.43
N TRP A 555 8.30 -24.82 -3.46
CA TRP A 555 8.62 -25.92 -2.56
C TRP A 555 10.03 -26.45 -2.75
N MET A 556 10.46 -26.62 -4.00
CA MET A 556 11.83 -27.06 -4.31
C MET A 556 12.84 -26.03 -3.81
N THR A 557 12.69 -24.76 -4.18
CA THR A 557 13.62 -23.69 -3.81
C THR A 557 13.68 -23.47 -2.30
N SER A 558 12.54 -23.60 -1.60
CA SER A 558 12.46 -23.50 -0.14
C SER A 558 13.18 -24.63 0.59
N ALA A 559 13.19 -25.85 0.04
CA ALA A 559 13.94 -26.96 0.62
C ALA A 559 15.42 -26.91 0.21
N LEU A 560 15.71 -26.54 -1.03
CA LEU A 560 17.05 -26.48 -1.60
C LEU A 560 17.98 -25.55 -0.80
N ARG A 561 17.46 -24.47 -0.20
CA ARG A 561 18.26 -23.59 0.67
C ARG A 561 18.88 -24.33 1.86
N PHE A 562 18.21 -25.33 2.43
CA PHE A 562 18.75 -26.11 3.56
C PHE A 562 19.91 -27.00 3.13
N PHE A 563 19.79 -27.62 1.96
CA PHE A 563 20.89 -28.39 1.36
C PHE A 563 22.10 -27.50 1.02
N ILE A 564 21.84 -26.31 0.46
CA ILE A 564 22.90 -25.33 0.17
C ILE A 564 23.57 -24.84 1.46
N MET A 565 22.83 -24.64 2.55
CA MET A 565 23.40 -24.29 3.86
C MET A 565 24.29 -25.41 4.40
N GLU A 566 23.85 -26.67 4.33
CA GLU A 566 24.65 -27.85 4.71
C GLU A 566 25.94 -27.92 3.89
N ASP A 567 25.85 -27.80 2.55
CA ASP A 567 27.01 -27.82 1.66
C ASP A 567 27.97 -26.66 1.92
N LEU A 568 27.44 -25.46 2.22
CA LEU A 568 28.25 -24.30 2.60
C LEU A 568 29.01 -24.55 3.91
N MET A 569 28.34 -25.13 4.91
CA MET A 569 28.97 -25.47 6.18
C MET A 569 30.12 -26.46 5.96
N LEU A 570 29.90 -27.51 5.16
CA LEU A 570 30.94 -28.50 4.85
C LEU A 570 32.10 -27.88 4.05
N HIS A 571 31.81 -27.03 3.07
CA HIS A 571 32.82 -26.43 2.22
C HIS A 571 33.75 -25.47 2.99
N TYR A 572 33.20 -24.70 3.94
CA TYR A 572 33.94 -23.72 4.73
C TYR A 572 34.29 -24.19 6.15
N ASN A 573 34.05 -25.46 6.46
CA ASN A 573 34.24 -26.06 7.79
C ASN A 573 33.52 -25.31 8.93
N TYR A 574 32.30 -24.83 8.68
CA TYR A 574 31.46 -24.26 9.73
C TYR A 574 30.84 -25.36 10.57
N THR A 575 31.03 -25.28 11.88
CA THR A 575 30.50 -26.27 12.84
C THR A 575 29.06 -25.99 13.22
N GLU A 576 28.64 -24.72 13.18
CA GLU A 576 27.32 -24.28 13.63
C GLU A 576 26.77 -23.21 12.69
N MET A 577 25.46 -23.23 12.48
CA MET A 577 24.73 -22.21 11.73
C MET A 577 23.35 -22.02 12.34
N ILE A 578 22.93 -20.77 12.52
CA ILE A 578 21.59 -20.41 13.00
C ILE A 578 20.81 -19.88 11.79
N HIS A 579 19.78 -20.63 11.38
CA HIS A 579 18.87 -20.18 10.34
C HIS A 579 17.75 -19.31 10.95
N VAL A 580 17.59 -18.11 10.41
CA VAL A 580 16.50 -17.19 10.75
C VAL A 580 15.72 -16.96 9.46
N GLU A 581 14.45 -17.35 9.46
CA GLU A 581 13.53 -17.16 8.33
C GLU A 581 12.67 -15.91 8.49
#